data_AF-U4U6F8-F1
#
_entry.id   AF-U4U6F8-F1
#
_cell.length_a   1.000
_cell.length_b   1.000
_cell.length_c   1.000
_cell.angle_alpha   90.00
_cell.angle_beta   90.00
_cell.angle_gamma   90.00
#
_symmetry.space_group_name_H-M   'P 1'
#
loop_
_entity.id
_entity.type
_entity.pdbx_description
1 polymer ?
#
loop_
_entity_poly.entity_id
_entity_poly.type
_entity_poly.pdbx_seq_one_letter_code
_entity_poly.pdbx_strand_id
1 'polypeptide(L)'
;MEKRVATFLKNENNIVSKPLDGFKAESSKSSISNMANGKDKVLPSFWTPGQSHQKAQLKAEKPDSTIYCPVSGKPLKVKDLIPVKFTPVNEEGKKSVFAKENRYMCAVTHDILSNS
;
A
#
# COMPACT_ATOMS: atom_id res chain seq x y z
N MET A 1 -3.51 -57.23 -15.74
CA MET A 1 -4.32 -56.22 -15.02
C MET A 1 -3.98 -56.18 -13.53
N GLU A 2 -3.72 -57.35 -12.92
CA GLU A 2 -3.41 -57.53 -11.49
C GLU A 2 -2.19 -56.75 -10.96
N LYS A 3 -1.10 -56.67 -11.74
CA LYS A 3 0.10 -55.94 -11.31
C LYS A 3 -0.15 -54.45 -11.06
N ARG A 4 -1.02 -53.80 -11.85
CA ARG A 4 -1.37 -52.38 -11.66
C ARG A 4 -2.22 -52.15 -10.42
N VAL A 5 -3.16 -53.06 -10.15
CA VAL A 5 -4.00 -53.03 -8.95
C VAL A 5 -3.17 -53.21 -7.69
N ALA A 6 -2.19 -54.12 -7.72
CA ALA A 6 -1.27 -54.34 -6.60
C ALA A 6 -0.38 -53.12 -6.32
N THR A 7 0.09 -52.40 -7.35
CA THR A 7 0.86 -51.16 -7.14
C THR A 7 0.00 -50.04 -6.59
N PHE A 8 -1.25 -49.96 -7.02
CA PHE A 8 -2.22 -48.95 -6.56
C PHE A 8 -2.55 -49.13 -5.07
N LEU A 9 -2.91 -50.33 -4.64
CA LEU A 9 -3.20 -50.66 -3.23
C LEU A 9 -2.00 -50.42 -2.29
N LYS A 10 -0.77 -50.59 -2.79
CA LYS A 10 0.45 -50.31 -2.01
C LYS A 10 0.69 -48.82 -1.81
N ASN A 11 0.31 -47.97 -2.76
CA ASN A 11 0.50 -46.53 -2.66
C ASN A 11 -0.64 -45.82 -1.92
N GLU A 12 -1.89 -46.32 -2.00
CA GLU A 12 -3.02 -45.69 -1.30
C GLU A 12 -2.92 -45.79 0.23
N ASN A 13 -2.40 -46.90 0.76
CA ASN A 13 -2.22 -47.07 2.21
C ASN A 13 -1.09 -46.20 2.82
N ASN A 14 -0.31 -45.51 2.00
CA ASN A 14 0.74 -44.59 2.44
C ASN A 14 0.18 -43.16 2.71
N ILE A 15 -0.88 -42.78 2.01
CA ILE A 15 -1.43 -41.41 2.11
C ILE A 15 -2.36 -41.27 3.33
N VAL A 16 -2.94 -42.37 3.81
CA VAL A 16 -3.90 -42.36 4.93
C VAL A 16 -3.58 -43.47 5.92
N SER A 17 -2.74 -43.18 6.92
CA SER A 17 -2.74 -43.76 8.29
C SER A 17 -1.34 -43.85 8.92
N LYS A 18 -0.73 -42.69 9.18
CA LYS A 18 -0.02 -42.51 10.44
C LYS A 18 -0.47 -41.17 11.02
N PRO A 19 -1.34 -41.14 12.05
CA PRO A 19 -1.47 -39.93 12.84
C PRO A 19 -0.09 -39.68 13.45
N LEU A 20 0.57 -38.62 13.00
CA LEU A 20 1.71 -38.08 13.71
C LEU A 20 1.17 -37.64 15.07
N ASP A 21 1.79 -38.07 16.17
CA ASP A 21 1.57 -37.53 17.52
C ASP A 21 2.09 -36.07 17.57
N GLY A 22 1.46 -35.18 16.79
CA GLY A 22 1.75 -33.76 16.68
C GLY A 22 0.93 -32.91 17.65
N PHE A 23 0.06 -33.53 18.45
CA PHE A 23 -0.67 -32.88 19.54
C PHE A 23 -0.09 -33.25 20.89
N LYS A 24 1.22 -33.08 21.07
CA LYS A 24 1.71 -32.68 22.39
C LYS A 24 1.22 -31.26 22.61
N ALA A 25 0.42 -31.04 23.63
CA ALA A 25 -0.13 -29.75 24.01
C ALA A 25 1.00 -28.79 24.44
N GLU A 26 1.69 -28.23 23.45
CA GLU A 26 2.50 -27.03 23.60
C GLU A 26 1.56 -25.84 23.48
N SER A 27 1.36 -25.17 24.61
CA SER A 27 0.57 -23.97 24.77
C SER A 27 1.00 -22.88 23.79
N SER A 28 0.00 -22.19 23.24
CA SER A 28 0.10 -20.88 22.58
C SER A 28 0.87 -20.80 21.26
N LYS A 29 0.32 -21.41 20.20
CA LYS A 29 0.36 -20.77 18.88
C LYS A 29 -1.04 -20.30 18.57
N SER A 30 -1.26 -18.98 18.65
CA SER A 30 -2.52 -18.36 18.26
C SER A 30 -2.83 -18.74 16.82
N SER A 31 -3.78 -19.66 16.63
CA SER A 31 -4.28 -20.01 15.32
C SER A 31 -4.82 -18.74 14.65
N ILE A 32 -4.38 -18.46 13.42
CA ILE A 32 -4.88 -17.34 12.59
C ILE A 32 -6.32 -17.61 12.10
N SER A 33 -6.82 -18.84 12.31
CA SER A 33 -8.16 -19.24 11.89
C SER A 33 -9.25 -18.73 12.84
N ASN A 34 -10.27 -18.05 12.31
CA ASN A 34 -11.47 -17.68 13.08
C ASN A 34 -12.42 -18.86 13.33
N MET A 35 -12.09 -20.07 12.88
CA MET A 35 -13.02 -21.22 12.87
C MET A 35 -13.18 -21.90 14.24
N ALA A 36 -12.35 -21.55 15.23
CA ALA A 36 -12.41 -22.11 16.59
C ALA A 36 -13.27 -21.25 17.54
N ASN A 37 -13.87 -21.87 18.55
CA ASN A 37 -14.62 -21.22 19.63
C ASN A 37 -15.89 -20.43 19.18
N GLY A 38 -16.63 -20.92 18.17
CA GLY A 38 -17.91 -20.32 17.76
C GLY A 38 -17.79 -18.98 17.02
N LYS A 39 -16.59 -18.68 16.50
CA LYS A 39 -16.30 -17.49 15.68
C LYS A 39 -16.38 -17.79 14.17
N ASP A 40 -16.82 -18.98 13.79
CA ASP A 40 -17.06 -19.45 12.42
C ASP A 40 -18.04 -18.55 11.66
N LYS A 41 -18.99 -17.93 12.37
CA LYS A 41 -19.97 -16.98 11.81
C LYS A 41 -19.53 -15.53 11.85
N VAL A 42 -18.42 -15.22 12.52
CA VAL A 42 -17.89 -13.86 12.67
C VAL A 42 -16.72 -13.70 11.70
N LEU A 43 -17.02 -13.27 10.48
CA LEU A 43 -16.02 -12.95 9.46
C LEU A 43 -15.66 -11.47 9.57
N PRO A 44 -14.53 -11.09 10.20
CA PRO A 44 -14.03 -9.73 10.11
C PRO A 44 -13.47 -9.49 8.71
N SER A 45 -14.34 -9.30 7.74
CA SER A 45 -13.93 -8.92 6.39
C SER A 45 -13.63 -7.43 6.36
N PHE A 46 -12.38 -7.10 6.07
CA PHE A 46 -11.92 -5.72 5.93
C PHE A 46 -12.68 -4.95 4.84
N TRP A 47 -13.09 -5.64 3.77
CA TRP A 47 -13.73 -5.05 2.60
C TRP A 47 -15.26 -4.89 2.71
N THR A 48 -15.91 -5.55 3.68
CA THR A 48 -17.36 -5.43 3.86
C THR A 48 -17.66 -4.27 4.79
N PRO A 49 -18.43 -3.26 4.35
CA PRO A 49 -18.84 -2.15 5.21
C PRO A 49 -19.52 -2.67 6.48
N GLY A 50 -19.04 -2.26 7.66
CA GLY A 50 -19.59 -2.65 8.96
C GLY A 50 -18.98 -3.89 9.63
N GLN A 51 -18.19 -4.70 8.92
CA GLN A 51 -17.45 -5.83 9.49
C GLN A 51 -15.94 -5.60 9.61
N SER A 52 -15.45 -4.43 9.17
CA SER A 52 -14.10 -4.00 9.46
C SER A 52 -13.91 -3.88 10.97
N HIS A 53 -12.70 -4.16 11.46
CA HIS A 53 -12.32 -3.77 12.81
C HIS A 53 -12.40 -2.25 12.89
N GLN A 54 -13.56 -1.73 13.28
CA GLN A 54 -13.78 -0.31 13.47
C GLN A 54 -12.91 0.11 14.65
N LYS A 55 -11.67 0.48 14.36
CA LYS A 55 -10.83 1.21 15.30
C LYS A 55 -11.68 2.41 15.70
N ALA A 56 -12.09 2.44 16.98
CA ALA A 56 -12.97 3.46 17.54
C ALA A 56 -12.62 4.81 16.90
N GLN A 57 -13.62 5.50 16.33
CA GLN A 57 -13.42 6.73 15.56
C GLN A 57 -12.41 7.61 16.27
N LEU A 58 -11.16 7.56 15.81
CA LEU A 58 -10.10 8.36 16.39
C LEU A 58 -10.53 9.77 16.05
N LYS A 59 -10.77 10.60 17.07
CA LYS A 59 -10.91 12.05 16.86
C LYS A 59 -9.65 12.46 16.13
N ALA A 60 -9.79 12.70 14.82
CA ALA A 60 -8.66 13.05 13.98
C ALA A 60 -8.11 14.37 14.52
N GLU A 61 -6.93 14.32 15.11
CA GLU A 61 -6.26 15.53 15.56
C GLU A 61 -5.87 16.33 14.33
N LYS A 62 -5.93 17.65 14.46
CA LYS A 62 -5.51 18.54 13.39
C LYS A 62 -4.04 18.22 13.07
N PRO A 63 -3.69 17.99 11.79
CA PRO A 63 -2.30 17.77 11.43
C PRO A 63 -1.46 18.99 11.83
N ASP A 64 -0.22 18.73 12.22
CA ASP A 64 0.73 19.80 12.53
C ASP A 64 0.84 20.76 11.33
N SER A 65 0.71 22.06 11.59
CA SER A 65 0.85 23.11 10.58
C SER A 65 2.31 23.35 10.17
N THR A 66 3.25 22.80 10.92
CA THR A 66 4.68 23.02 10.72
C THR A 66 5.18 22.10 9.61
N ILE A 67 5.78 22.69 8.57
CA ILE A 67 6.35 21.93 7.45
C ILE A 67 7.78 21.51 7.83
N TYR A 68 8.09 20.22 7.76
CA TYR A 68 9.41 19.70 8.12
C TYR A 68 10.23 19.29 6.88
N CYS A 69 11.55 19.38 6.99
CA CYS A 69 12.48 18.85 5.99
C CYS A 69 12.47 17.31 6.02
N PRO A 70 12.26 16.61 4.89
CA PRO A 70 12.17 15.14 4.86
C PRO A 70 13.47 14.44 5.22
N VAL A 71 14.61 15.13 5.13
CA VAL A 71 15.93 14.56 5.44
C VAL A 71 16.38 14.87 6.86
N SER A 72 16.15 16.10 7.35
CA SER A 72 16.67 16.56 8.64
C SER A 72 15.65 16.63 9.77
N GLY A 73 14.34 16.53 9.47
CA GLY A 73 13.26 16.68 10.44
C GLY A 73 13.13 18.08 11.04
N LYS A 74 13.91 19.07 10.56
CA LYS A 74 13.85 20.45 11.05
C LYS A 74 12.69 21.21 10.41
N PRO A 75 12.08 22.17 11.12
CA PRO A 75 11.01 23.00 10.56
C PRO A 75 11.55 23.91 9.45
N LEU A 76 10.92 23.89 8.29
CA LEU A 76 11.25 24.73 7.14
C LEU A 76 10.57 26.09 7.30
N LYS A 77 11.37 27.16 7.34
CA LYS A 77 10.88 28.53 7.30
C LYS A 77 10.99 29.05 5.88
N VAL A 78 10.08 29.94 5.48
CA VAL A 78 10.09 30.58 4.15
C VAL A 78 11.43 31.27 3.85
N LYS A 79 12.11 31.77 4.89
CA LYS A 79 13.44 32.41 4.79
C LYS A 79 14.54 31.45 4.34
N ASP A 80 14.38 30.17 4.64
CA ASP A 80 15.37 29.13 4.36
C ASP A 80 15.08 28.42 3.03
N LEU A 81 13.99 28.79 2.34
CA LEU A 81 13.65 28.28 1.01
C LEU A 81 14.44 29.03 -0.05
N ILE A 82 14.99 28.30 -1.01
CA ILE A 82 15.72 28.87 -2.13
C ILE A 82 14.71 29.46 -3.14
N PRO A 83 14.91 30.69 -3.63
CA PRO A 83 14.04 31.25 -4.65
C PRO A 83 14.13 30.43 -5.95
N VAL A 84 13.00 29.91 -6.40
CA VAL A 84 12.90 29.22 -7.68
C VAL A 84 12.87 30.26 -8.79
N LYS A 85 13.88 30.24 -9.68
CA LYS A 85 13.93 31.09 -10.87
C LYS A 85 13.35 30.33 -12.05
N PHE A 86 12.21 30.76 -12.54
CA PHE A 86 11.62 30.20 -13.75
C PHE A 86 12.16 30.91 -14.98
N THR A 87 12.55 30.14 -16.00
CA THR A 87 13.02 30.68 -17.28
C THR A 87 11.81 30.95 -18.19
N PRO A 88 11.59 32.18 -18.66
CA PRO A 88 10.50 32.46 -19.60
C PRO A 88 10.80 31.86 -20.98
N VAL A 89 9.76 31.40 -21.68
CA VAL A 89 9.88 30.94 -23.07
C VAL A 89 10.12 32.15 -24.00
N ASN A 90 11.18 32.10 -24.81
CA ASN A 90 11.42 33.14 -25.82
C ASN A 90 10.53 32.90 -27.05
N GLU A 91 9.46 33.67 -27.19
CA GLU A 91 8.49 33.54 -28.29
C GLU A 91 8.70 34.58 -29.38
N GLU A 92 9.80 34.44 -30.12
CA GLU A 92 10.03 35.19 -31.35
C GLU A 92 9.25 34.57 -32.51
N GLY A 93 7.92 34.74 -32.54
CA GLY A 93 7.12 34.19 -33.64
C GLY A 93 5.61 34.36 -33.55
N LYS A 94 5.12 35.47 -34.13
CA LYS A 94 3.76 35.73 -34.67
C LYS A 94 2.64 34.75 -34.25
N LYS A 95 2.21 34.75 -32.99
CA LYS A 95 0.90 34.20 -32.57
C LYS A 95 0.23 35.12 -31.55
N SER A 96 -1.09 35.12 -31.59
CA SER A 96 -1.99 36.18 -31.11
C SER A 96 -1.90 36.46 -29.60
N VAL A 97 -2.09 37.74 -29.27
CA VAL A 97 -1.90 38.38 -27.96
C VAL A 97 -2.75 37.77 -26.82
N PHE A 98 -3.79 37.00 -27.13
CA PHE A 98 -4.76 36.47 -26.17
C PHE A 98 -4.47 35.03 -25.68
N ALA A 99 -3.44 34.34 -26.20
CA ALA A 99 -3.00 33.01 -25.74
C ALA A 99 -1.70 33.07 -24.91
N LYS A 100 -1.41 34.26 -24.34
CA LYS A 100 -0.18 34.59 -23.62
C LYS A 100 -0.36 34.37 -22.11
N GLU A 101 -0.43 33.13 -21.67
CA GLU A 101 -0.11 32.82 -20.27
C GLU A 101 1.41 32.75 -20.15
N ASN A 102 1.97 33.25 -19.03
CA ASN A 102 3.41 33.30 -18.79
C ASN A 102 4.01 31.88 -18.80
N ARG A 103 4.37 31.39 -19.99
CA ARG A 103 4.93 30.06 -20.20
C ARG A 103 6.36 30.08 -19.67
N TYR A 104 6.59 29.21 -18.70
CA TYR A 104 7.91 28.94 -18.16
C TYR A 104 8.42 27.62 -18.72
N MET A 105 9.73 27.55 -18.97
CA MET A 105 10.39 26.31 -19.35
C MET A 105 11.30 25.80 -18.23
N CYS A 106 11.49 24.49 -18.19
CA CYS A 106 12.54 23.85 -17.40
C CYS A 106 13.92 24.37 -17.86
N ALA A 107 14.76 24.83 -16.94
CA ALA A 107 16.09 25.34 -17.27
C ALA A 107 17.07 24.26 -17.78
N VAL A 108 16.75 22.98 -17.58
CA VAL A 108 17.59 21.84 -18.00
C VAL A 108 17.06 21.23 -19.29
N THR A 109 15.78 20.85 -19.31
CA THR A 109 15.18 20.12 -20.44
C THR A 109 14.51 21.03 -21.47
N HIS A 110 14.30 22.31 -21.16
CA HIS A 110 13.55 23.26 -22.00
C HIS A 110 12.08 22.86 -22.26
N ASP A 111 11.54 21.91 -21.48
CA ASP A 111 10.13 21.53 -21.53
C ASP A 111 9.23 22.63 -20.95
N ILE A 112 8.05 22.82 -21.54
CA ILE A 112 7.05 23.79 -21.07
C ILE A 112 6.41 23.26 -19.77
N LEU A 113 6.45 24.08 -18.73
CA LEU A 113 5.83 23.79 -17.43
C LEU A 113 4.34 24.18 -17.48
N SER A 114 3.44 23.24 -17.19
CA SER A 114 1.99 23.43 -17.15
C SER A 114 1.40 22.81 -15.87
N ASN A 115 0.30 23.38 -15.36
CA ASN A 115 -0.50 22.84 -14.26
C ASN A 115 -1.64 22.01 -14.86
N SER A 116 -1.50 20.68 -14.86
CA SER A 116 -2.58 19.75 -15.20
C SER A 116 -3.14 19.09 -13.95
#